data_AF-A0A0G0QPU6-F1
#
_entry.id   AF-A0A0G0QPU6-F1
#
_cell.length_a   1.000
_cell.length_b   1.000
_cell.length_c   1.000
_cell.angle_alpha   90.00
_cell.angle_beta   90.00
_cell.angle_gamma   90.00
#
_symmetry.space_group_name_H-M   'P 1'
#
loop_
_entity.id
_entity.type
_entity.pdbx_description
1 polymer ?
#
loop_
_entity_poly.entity_id
_entity_poly.type
_entity_poly.pdbx_seq_one_letter_code
_entity_poly.pdbx_strand_id
1 'polypeptide(L)' 'MKYLLVTLEYPPFFGGIAHYYGHLVKNFPGTITVLDNSQGQLVSEHLLWKWWPAIRSIWRAVQEEKINYILVGHILPRF' A
#
# COMPACT_ATOMS: atom_id res chain seq x y z
N MET A 1 15.40 8.20 5.74
CA MET A 1 14.86 7.71 4.46
C MET A 1 13.40 7.36 4.66
N LYS A 2 12.55 7.68 3.68
CA LYS A 2 11.10 7.45 3.74
C LYS A 2 10.69 6.34 2.80
N TYR A 3 9.92 5.40 3.31
CA TYR A 3 9.44 4.23 2.58
C TYR A 3 7.93 4.34 2.39
N LEU A 4 7.45 3.91 1.24
CA LEU A 4 6.02 3.74 0.97
C LEU A 4 5.73 2.25 0.85
N LEU A 5 4.99 1.69 1.80
CA LEU A 5 4.43 0.36 1.67
C LEU A 5 3.10 0.45 0.93
N VAL A 6 3.00 -0.26 -0.19
CA VAL A 6 1.77 -0.40 -0.96
C VAL A 6 1.27 -1.83 -0.80
N THR A 7 0.09 -2.03 -0.21
CA THR A 7 -0.46 -3.38 0.03
C THR A 7 -1.98 -3.41 -0.01
N LEU A 8 -2.58 -4.48 -0.52
CA LEU A 8 -4.04 -4.64 -0.48
C LEU A 8 -4.54 -5.08 0.90
N GLU A 9 -3.71 -5.82 1.64
CA GLU A 9 -4.05 -6.35 2.96
C GLU A 9 -3.19 -5.64 4.02
N TYR A 10 -3.85 -4.85 4.87
CA TYR A 10 -3.24 -4.16 6.00
C TYR A 10 -4.25 -4.09 7.18
N PRO A 11 -3.80 -4.04 8.45
CA PRO A 11 -4.70 -3.90 9.58
C PRO A 11 -5.67 -2.73 9.40
N PRO A 12 -6.97 -2.89 9.74
CA PRO A 12 -7.56 -3.93 10.60
C PRO A 12 -7.92 -5.26 9.90
N PHE A 13 -7.50 -5.48 8.65
CA PHE A 13 -7.70 -6.77 7.98
C PHE A 13 -7.06 -7.93 8.77
N PHE A 14 -7.78 -9.04 8.93
CA PHE A 14 -7.29 -10.22 9.63
C PHE A 14 -6.70 -11.22 8.61
N GLY A 15 -5.38 -11.32 8.57
CA GLY A 15 -4.67 -12.23 7.67
C GLY A 15 -3.18 -12.25 7.96
N GLY A 16 -2.48 -13.30 7.51
CA GLY A 16 -1.04 -13.43 7.71
C GLY A 16 -0.24 -12.27 7.10
N ILE A 17 -0.69 -11.76 5.95
CA ILE A 17 -0.06 -10.63 5.25
C ILE A 17 -0.25 -9.32 6.03
N ALA A 18 -1.48 -9.03 6.45
CA ALA A 18 -1.78 -7.85 7.26
C ALA A 18 -1.01 -7.87 8.60
N HIS A 19 -0.93 -9.03 9.26
CA HIS A 19 -0.14 -9.18 10.49
C HIS A 19 1.35 -8.97 10.23
N TYR A 20 1.91 -9.57 9.18
CA TYR A 20 3.30 -9.40 8.79
C TYR A 20 3.66 -7.92 8.55
N TYR A 21 2.88 -7.23 7.71
CA TYR A 21 3.13 -5.81 7.43
C TYR A 21 2.90 -4.91 8.65
N GLY A 22 1.91 -5.22 9.49
CA GLY A 22 1.71 -4.50 10.75
C GLY A 22 2.92 -4.60 11.68
N HIS A 23 3.50 -5.80 11.82
CA HIS A 23 4.74 -5.99 12.60
C HIS A 23 5.95 -5.35 11.93
N LEU A 24 6.05 -5.42 10.60
CA LEU A 24 7.14 -4.80 9.85
C LEU A 24 7.13 -3.28 10.07
N VAL A 25 6.00 -2.61 9.84
CA VAL A 25 5.86 -1.16 10.03
C VAL A 25 6.17 -0.75 11.47
N LYS A 26 5.69 -1.53 12.45
CA LYS A 26 5.90 -1.25 13.88
C LYS A 26 7.37 -1.33 14.30
N ASN A 27 8.13 -2.27 13.73
CA ASN A 27 9.51 -2.54 14.15
C ASN A 27 10.56 -2.01 13.15
N PHE A 28 10.13 -1.31 12.10
CA PHE A 28 11.06 -0.82 11.10
C PHE A 28 11.91 0.33 11.67
N PRO A 29 13.23 0.35 11.44
CA PRO A 29 14.11 1.42 11.96
C PRO A 29 13.92 2.78 11.26
N GLY A 30 13.00 2.88 10.30
CA GLY A 30 12.72 4.09 9.53
C GLY A 30 11.23 4.38 9.43
N THR A 31 10.88 5.47 8.75
CA THR A 31 9.49 5.86 8.53
C THR A 31 8.91 5.12 7.33
N ILE A 32 7.87 4.33 7.57
CA ILE A 32 7.05 3.71 6.53
C ILE A 32 5.68 4.37 6.52
N THR A 33 5.34 4.97 5.39
CA THR A 33 3.98 5.40 5.07
C THR A 33 3.27 4.24 4.41
N VAL A 34 2.05 3.94 4.85
CA VAL A 34 1.27 2.81 4.32
C VAL A 34 0.16 3.35 3.42
N LEU A 35 0.14 2.87 2.18
CA LEU A 35 -0.95 3.03 1.25
C LEU A 35 -1.63 1.67 1.10
N ASP A 36 -2.84 1.57 1.66
CA ASP A 36 -3.65 0.36 1.60
C ASP A 36 -4.90 0.54 0.72
N ASN A 37 -5.69 -0.52 0.56
CA ASN A 37 -6.94 -0.46 -0.19
C ASN A 37 -8.18 -0.21 0.68
N SER A 38 -8.03 0.21 1.95
CA SER A 38 -9.18 0.45 2.85
C SER A 38 -10.14 1.51 2.30
N GLN A 39 -9.62 2.46 1.53
CA GLN A 39 -10.38 3.53 0.87
C GLN A 39 -10.58 3.31 -0.64
N GLY A 40 -10.30 2.11 -1.17
CA GLY A 40 -10.41 1.83 -2.62
C GLY A 40 -9.40 2.59 -3.49
N GLN A 41 -8.31 3.07 -2.89
CA GLN A 41 -7.30 3.92 -3.55
C GLN A 41 -6.30 3.14 -4.41
N LEU A 42 -6.24 1.81 -4.25
CA LEU A 42 -5.34 0.94 -5.01
C LEU A 42 -6.11 0.15 -6.06
N VAL A 43 -7.19 -0.51 -5.65
CA VAL A 43 -8.03 -1.33 -6.51
C VAL A 43 -9.47 -0.86 -6.39
N SER A 44 -10.03 -0.38 -7.50
CA SER A 44 -11.45 -0.01 -7.59
C SER A 44 -12.24 -1.12 -8.27
N GLU A 45 -13.35 -1.52 -7.68
CA GLU A 45 -14.27 -2.52 -8.25
C GLU A 45 -15.11 -1.97 -9.41
N HIS A 46 -15.23 -0.65 -9.52
CA HIS A 46 -16.14 0.02 -10.45
C HIS A 46 -15.48 0.45 -11.78
N LEU A 47 -14.15 0.34 -11.89
CA LEU A 47 -13.43 0.69 -13.12
C LEU A 47 -13.05 -0.55 -13.93
N LEU A 48 -13.13 -0.43 -15.26
CA LEU A 48 -12.64 -1.45 -16.20
C LEU A 48 -11.16 -1.77 -15.96
N TRP A 49 -10.36 -0.76 -15.59
CA TRP A 49 -8.96 -0.91 -15.21
C TRP A 49 -8.81 -0.74 -13.70
N LYS A 50 -9.11 -1.83 -12.98
CA LYS A 50 -9.21 -1.85 -11.51
C LYS A 50 -7.97 -1.27 -10.80
N TRP A 51 -6.79 -1.35 -11.40
CA TRP A 51 -5.50 -0.94 -10.86
C TRP A 51 -5.04 0.47 -11.26
N TRP A 52 -5.77 1.16 -12.15
CA TRP A 52 -5.41 2.53 -12.54
C TRP A 52 -5.38 3.53 -11.35
N PRO A 53 -6.30 3.45 -10.37
CA PRO A 53 -6.22 4.25 -9.15
C PRO A 53 -4.90 4.08 -8.40
N ALA A 54 -4.34 2.86 -8.34
CA ALA A 54 -3.06 2.61 -7.67
C ALA A 54 -1.94 3.48 -8.21
N ILE A 55 -1.78 3.60 -9.55
CA ILE A 55 -0.72 4.42 -10.12
C ILE A 55 -0.84 5.87 -9.67
N ARG A 56 -2.05 6.42 -9.73
CA ARG A 56 -2.30 7.81 -9.34
C ARG A 56 -2.04 8.03 -7.85
N SER A 57 -2.52 7.13 -7.00
CA SER A 57 -2.36 7.22 -5.54
C SER A 57 -0.91 7.07 -5.13
N ILE A 58 -0.18 6.12 -5.74
CA ILE A 58 1.27 5.94 -5.52
C ILE A 58 2.03 7.19 -5.95
N TRP A 59 1.77 7.70 -7.16
CA TRP A 59 2.45 8.89 -7.65
C TRP A 59 2.21 10.09 -6.73
N ARG A 60 0.97 10.30 -6.30
CA ARG A 60 0.62 11.37 -5.35
C ARG A 60 1.37 11.22 -4.02
N ALA A 61 1.36 10.03 -3.43
CA ALA A 61 2.04 9.75 -2.17
C ALA A 61 3.57 9.97 -2.28
N VAL A 62 4.16 9.56 -3.40
CA VAL A 62 5.60 9.76 -3.66
C VAL A 62 5.96 11.24 -3.70
N GLN A 63 5.14 12.07 -4.35
CA GLN A 63 5.39 13.50 -4.47
C GLN A 63 5.12 14.26 -3.16
N GLU A 64 4.00 14.00 -2.50
CA GLU A 64 3.61 14.70 -1.27
C GLU A 64 4.55 14.35 -0.11
N GLU A 65 4.92 13.08 0.04
CA GLU A 65 5.72 12.64 1.18
C GLU A 65 7.23 12.61 0.92
N LYS A 66 7.66 12.82 -0.33
CA LYS A 66 9.06 12.71 -0.77
C LYS A 66 9.64 11.32 -0.46
N ILE A 67 8.91 10.30 -0.89
CA ILE A 67 9.28 8.90 -0.69
C ILE A 67 10.57 8.57 -1.44
N ASN A 68 11.46 7.81 -0.79
CA ASN A 68 12.72 7.35 -1.38
C ASN A 68 12.61 5.94 -1.95
N TYR A 69 11.87 5.07 -1.26
CA TYR A 69 11.74 3.65 -1.62
C TYR A 69 10.30 3.20 -1.55
N ILE A 70 9.91 2.32 -2.48
CA ILE A 70 8.57 1.75 -2.52
C ILE A 70 8.70 0.25 -2.21
N LEU A 71 8.01 -0.18 -1.15
CA LEU A 71 7.83 -1.58 -0.78
C LEU A 71 6.49 -2.04 -1.36
N VAL A 72 6.54 -2.98 -2.29
CA VAL A 72 5.35 -3.50 -2.97
C VAL A 72 4.93 -4.81 -2.31
N GLY A 73 3.86 -4.77 -1.53
CA GLY A 73 3.21 -5.93 -0.94
C GLY A 73 1.99 -6.32 -1.76
N HIS A 74 1.96 -7.56 -2.27
CA HIS A 74 0.84 -8.20 -2.97
C HIS A 74 -0.25 -7.25 -3.52
N ILE A 75 0.04 -6.58 -4.65
CA ILE A 75 -0.91 -5.68 -5.36
C ILE A 75 -1.71 -6.45 -6.42
N LEU A 76 -1.35 -7.71 -6.70
CA LEU A 76 -2.01 -8.49 -7.73
C LEU A 76 -3.42 -8.89 -7.26
N PRO A 77 -4.48 -8.50 -7.98
CA PRO A 77 -5.80 -9.06 -7.74
C PRO A 77 -5.73 -10.57 -7.97
N ARG A 78 -6.33 -11.37 -7.08
CA ARG A 78 -6.66 -12.75 -7.41
C ARG A 78 -7.62 -12.70 -8.60
N PHE A 79 -7.16 -13.19 -9.75
CA PHE A 79 -7.94 -13.32 -10.98
C PHE A 79 -8.98 -14.43 -10.84
#